data_AF-A0A3C0XMC4-F1
#
_entry.id   AF-A0A3C0XMC4-F1
#
_cell.length_a   1.000
_cell.length_b   1.000
_cell.length_c   1.000
_cell.angle_alpha   90.00
_cell.angle_beta   90.00
_cell.angle_gamma   90.00
#
_symmetry.space_group_name_H-M   'P 1'
#
loop_
_entity.id
_entity.type
_entity.pdbx_description
1 polymer ?
#
loop_
_entity_poly.entity_id
_entity_poly.type
_entity_poly.pdbx_seq_one_letter_code
_entity_poly.pdbx_strand_id
1 'polypeptide(L)' 'MPCAECGASVPVGTPDEHVCSEQRRLAYELFKLRAELAAFEDQFAAYLESPHGRFELWYAERERRRKRA' A
#
# COMPACT_ATOMS: atom_id res chain seq x y z
N MET A 1 -25.45 8.14 0.66
CA MET A 1 -24.73 6.89 0.99
C MET A 1 -23.33 6.95 0.39
N PRO A 2 -22.28 6.46 1.06
CA PRO A 2 -20.94 6.43 0.48
C PRO A 2 -20.89 5.45 -0.70
N CYS A 3 -20.33 5.88 -1.83
CA CYS A 3 -20.07 5.02 -2.97
C CYS A 3 -19.03 3.95 -2.57
N ALA A 4 -19.33 2.69 -2.86
CA ALA A 4 -18.43 1.57 -2.53
C ALA A 4 -17.13 1.58 -3.35
N GLU A 5 -17.12 2.23 -4.51
CA GLU A 5 -15.97 2.26 -5.42
C GLU A 5 -15.02 3.44 -5.19
N CYS A 6 -15.53 4.62 -4.79
CA CYS A 6 -14.70 5.82 -4.64
C CYS A 6 -14.90 6.57 -3.32
N GLY A 7 -15.74 6.06 -2.41
CA GLY A 7 -15.99 6.65 -1.09
C GLY A 7 -16.72 8.00 -1.12
N ALA A 8 -17.16 8.48 -2.29
CA ALA A 8 -17.91 9.73 -2.40
C ALA A 8 -19.26 9.64 -1.69
N SER A 9 -19.66 10.69 -0.95
CA SER A 9 -21.03 10.76 -0.41
C SER A 9 -22.00 11.08 -1.53
N VAL A 10 -22.81 10.10 -1.95
CA VAL A 10 -23.80 10.23 -3.01
C VAL A 10 -25.18 10.52 -2.39
N PRO A 11 -25.98 11.48 -2.93
CA PRO A 11 -27.34 11.73 -2.48
C PRO A 11 -28.22 10.47 -2.57
N VAL A 12 -29.18 10.37 -1.65
CA VAL A 12 -30.15 9.27 -1.67
C VAL A 12 -31.21 9.59 -2.73
N GLY A 13 -31.28 8.79 -3.80
CA GLY A 13 -32.28 8.94 -4.86
C GLY A 13 -31.73 9.13 -6.28
N THR A 14 -30.44 9.43 -6.43
CA THR A 14 -29.76 9.53 -7.75
C THR A 14 -28.43 8.75 -7.82
N PRO A 15 -28.39 7.48 -7.37
CA PRO A 15 -27.15 6.70 -7.39
C PRO A 15 -26.60 6.49 -8.82
N ASP A 16 -27.46 6.39 -9.83
CA ASP A 16 -27.07 6.12 -11.22
C ASP A 16 -26.45 7.34 -11.94
N GLU A 17 -26.60 8.55 -11.40
CA GLU A 17 -25.95 9.76 -11.93
C GLU A 17 -24.48 9.89 -11.46
N HIS A 18 -24.09 9.13 -10.44
CA HIS A 18 -22.76 9.22 -9.88
C HIS A 18 -21.74 8.49 -10.76
N VAL A 19 -20.85 9.26 -11.40
CA VAL A 19 -19.67 8.73 -12.10
C VAL A 19 -18.43 8.92 -11.24
N CYS A 20 -17.77 7.82 -10.92
CA CYS A 20 -16.50 7.84 -10.20
C CYS A 20 -15.38 8.33 -11.11
N SER A 21 -14.63 9.36 -10.69
CA SER A 21 -13.37 9.70 -11.34
C SER A 21 -12.27 8.69 -10.95
N GLU A 22 -11.38 8.39 -11.89
CA GLU A 22 -10.24 7.48 -11.66
C GLU A 22 -9.37 7.95 -10.50
N GLN A 23 -9.04 9.25 -10.45
CA GLN A 23 -8.26 9.85 -9.37
C GLN A 23 -8.88 9.62 -7.99
N ARG A 24 -10.21 9.71 -7.88
CA ARG A 24 -10.91 9.50 -6.60
C ARG A 24 -10.98 8.03 -6.22
N ARG A 25 -11.16 7.13 -7.19
CA ARG A 25 -11.04 5.67 -6.96
C ARG A 25 -9.66 5.33 -6.41
N LEU A 26 -8.60 5.81 -7.05
CA LEU A 26 -7.21 5.58 -6.60
C LEU A 26 -6.99 6.11 -5.17
N ALA A 27 -7.43 7.33 -4.88
CA ALA A 27 -7.32 7.89 -3.53
C ALA A 27 -8.07 7.05 -2.48
N TYR A 28 -9.25 6.52 -2.84
CA TYR A 28 -10.04 5.68 -1.94
C TYR A 28 -9.42 4.30 -1.73
N GLU A 29 -8.86 3.68 -2.78
CA GLU A 29 -8.11 2.43 -2.65
C GLU A 29 -6.87 2.60 -1.76
N LEU A 30 -6.09 3.67 -1.98
CA LEU A 30 -4.95 4.00 -1.12
C LEU A 30 -5.37 4.25 0.33
N PHE A 31 -6.50 4.92 0.54
CA PHE A 31 -7.04 5.13 1.89
C PHE A 31 -7.36 3.81 2.59
N LYS A 32 -8.02 2.87 1.90
CA LYS A 32 -8.35 1.54 2.46
C LYS A 32 -7.10 0.75 2.84
N LEU A 33 -6.05 0.84 2.02
CA LEU A 33 -4.80 0.09 2.23
C LEU A 33 -3.87 0.74 3.26
N ARG A 34 -4.10 1.98 3.66
CA ARG A 34 -3.14 2.75 4.47
C ARG A 34 -2.77 2.07 5.80
N ALA A 35 -3.76 1.50 6.50
CA ALA A 35 -3.50 0.82 7.76
C ALA A 35 -2.72 -0.49 7.56
N GLU A 36 -3.04 -1.24 6.50
CA GLU A 36 -2.34 -2.47 6.15
C GLU A 36 -0.89 -2.19 5.74
N LEU A 37 -0.66 -1.15 4.93
CA LEU A 37 0.68 -0.70 4.55
C LEU A 37 1.51 -0.29 5.77
N ALA A 38 0.94 0.47 6.71
CA ALA A 38 1.64 0.85 7.93
C ALA A 38 2.01 -0.38 8.78
N ALA A 39 1.08 -1.32 8.96
CA ALA A 39 1.37 -2.56 9.67
C ALA A 39 2.44 -3.41 8.97
N PHE A 40 2.43 -3.46 7.64
CA PHE A 40 3.45 -4.13 6.86
C PHE A 40 4.82 -3.45 7.02
N GLU A 41 4.88 -2.12 6.96
CA GLU A 41 6.11 -1.35 7.17
C GLU A 41 6.72 -1.64 8.54
N ASP A 42 5.91 -1.67 9.60
CA ASP A 42 6.37 -2.01 10.95
C ASP A 42 6.88 -3.45 11.04
N GLN A 43 6.17 -4.41 10.46
CA GLN A 43 6.57 -5.82 10.42
C GLN A 43 7.87 -6.01 9.63
N PHE A 44 7.99 -5.32 8.50
CA PHE A 44 9.18 -5.38 7.66
C PHE A 44 10.39 -4.75 8.36
N ALA A 45 10.22 -3.61 9.03
CA ALA A 45 11.26 -3.00 9.84
C ALA A 45 11.74 -3.95 10.95
N ALA A 46 10.80 -4.54 11.71
CA ALA A 46 11.13 -5.51 12.75
C ALA A 46 11.84 -6.75 12.19
N TYR A 47 11.42 -7.22 11.01
CA TYR A 47 12.08 -8.32 10.32
C TYR A 47 13.53 -7.99 9.96
N LEU A 48 13.77 -6.81 9.37
CA LEU A 48 15.11 -6.37 9.00
C LEU A 48 16.04 -6.19 10.22
N GLU A 49 15.49 -5.88 11.38
CA GLU A 49 16.22 -5.81 12.64
C GLU A 49 16.55 -7.18 13.25
N SER A 50 15.82 -8.23 12.87
CA SER A 50 16.08 -9.59 13.33
C SER A 50 17.43 -10.14 12.84
N PRO A 51 18.03 -11.14 13.50
CA PRO A 51 19.25 -11.78 13.02
C PRO A 51 19.14 -12.32 11.58
N HIS A 52 17.96 -12.83 11.20
CA HIS A 52 17.73 -13.36 9.86
C HIS A 52 17.69 -12.24 8.81
N GLY A 53 16.90 -11.19 9.05
CA GLY A 53 16.82 -10.04 8.15
C GLY A 53 18.17 -9.33 7.98
N ARG A 54 18.95 -9.19 9.06
CA ARG A 54 20.32 -8.64 8.98
C ARG A 54 21.25 -9.48 8.12
N PHE A 55 21.15 -10.81 8.20
CA PHE A 55 21.91 -11.72 7.35
C PHE A 55 21.51 -11.57 5.88
N GLU A 56 20.21 -11.53 5.58
CA GLU A 56 19.73 -11.33 4.21
C GLU A 56 20.17 -9.99 3.62
N LEU A 57 20.11 -8.90 4.40
CA LEU A 57 20.61 -7.59 3.98
C LEU A 57 22.10 -7.63 3.65
N TRP A 58 22.92 -8.25 4.50
CA TRP A 58 24.35 -8.44 4.27
C TRP A 58 24.61 -9.25 3.01
N TYR A 59 23.87 -10.34 2.81
CA TYR A 59 24.02 -11.22 1.65
C TYR A 59 23.64 -10.48 0.36
N ALA A 60 22.50 -9.78 0.35
CA ALA A 60 22.04 -9.00 -0.80
C ALA A 60 23.04 -7.91 -1.19
N GLU A 61 23.67 -7.24 -0.23
CA GLU A 61 24.71 -6.24 -0.49
C GLU A 61 25.94 -6.85 -1.18
N ARG A 62 26.38 -8.03 -0.74
CA ARG A 62 27.47 -8.75 -1.42
C ARG A 62 27.11 -9.16 -2.84
N GLU A 63 25.92 -9.70 -3.05
CA GLU A 63 25.47 -10.09 -4.40
C GLU A 63 25.39 -8.89 -5.35
N ARG A 64 24.92 -7.72 -4.87
CA ARG A 64 24.94 -6.48 -5.68
C ARG A 64 26.34 -6.07 -6.09
N ARG A 65 27.33 -6.18 -5.19
CA ARG A 65 28.73 -5.88 -5.50
C ARG A 65 29.31 -6.86 -6.52
N ARG A 66 29.03 -8.16 -6.36
CA ARG A 66 29.48 -9.19 -7.31
C ARG A 66 28.91 -8.99 -8.71
N LYS A 67 27.64 -8.58 -8.83
CA LYS A 67 27.00 -8.32 -10.13
C LYS A 67 27.50 -7.06 -10.84
N ARG A 68 28.17 -6.15 -10.11
CA ARG A 68 28.69 -4.88 -10.64
C ARG A 68 30.18 -4.93 -10.99
N ALA A 69 30.88 -5.97 -10.57
CA ALA A 69 32.29 -6.22 -10.86
C ALA A 69 32.43 -7.12 -12.09
#